data_AF-A0A0B6ZP98-F1
#
_entry.id   AF-A0A0B6ZP98-F1
#
_cell.length_a   1.000
_cell.length_b   1.000
_cell.length_c   1.000
_cell.angle_alpha   90.00
_cell.angle_beta   90.00
_cell.angle_gamma   90.00
#
_symmetry.space_group_name_H-M   'P 1'
#
loop_
_entity.id
_entity.type
_entity.pdbx_description
1 polymer ?
#
loop_
_entity_poly.entity_id
_entity_poly.type
_entity_poly.pdbx_seq_one_letter_code
_entity_poly.pdbx_strand_id
1 'polypeptide(L)'
;MEVTGSILNRKWLLCLILWMVHAWHYGSCDLAEFTDGLDFYSYNVIDISGNDMSLEKYRGKVSLVVNVASQCGYTQGHYQGLILLQEYFGSTEKFNVLAFPCDQFGHQEPGTDSEIMNFANHKMGANFPLFAKVNVKKEDVSPVWNYLTRNSGQTPTWNFWKYLVDHNGHVLSAWGPSTNPDQLYPAVRVAISNAEKEESSRRDESRKEL
;
A
#
# COMPACT_ATOMS: atom_id res chain seq x y z
N MET A 1 -32.24 70.35 22.39
CA MET A 1 -31.10 71.00 21.73
C MET A 1 -29.83 70.35 22.28
N GLU A 2 -29.03 69.75 21.38
CA GLU A 2 -27.60 69.34 21.53
C GLU A 2 -27.29 68.32 22.66
N VAL A 3 -26.98 67.02 22.42
CA VAL A 3 -25.86 66.36 21.69
C VAL A 3 -24.48 66.89 22.12
N THR A 4 -23.70 66.17 22.93
CA THR A 4 -22.54 65.32 22.55
C THR A 4 -21.75 65.09 23.85
N GLY A 5 -20.95 64.06 24.10
CA GLY A 5 -20.40 62.94 23.34
C GLY A 5 -19.28 62.38 24.21
N SER A 6 -19.35 61.08 24.54
CA SER A 6 -18.35 60.41 25.37
C SER A 6 -17.02 60.27 24.63
N ILE A 7 -15.93 60.59 25.34
CA ILE A 7 -14.56 60.42 24.85
C ILE A 7 -14.27 58.91 24.83
N LEU A 8 -14.52 58.27 23.69
CA LEU A 8 -14.11 56.89 23.45
C LEU A 8 -12.59 56.87 23.21
N ASN A 9 -11.90 56.18 24.11
CA ASN A 9 -10.44 56.13 24.22
C ASN A 9 -9.83 55.42 22.99
N ARG A 10 -9.23 56.21 22.07
CA ARG A 10 -8.61 55.79 20.80
C ARG A 10 -7.48 54.75 20.91
N LYS A 11 -7.11 54.29 22.10
CA LYS A 11 -6.05 53.29 22.32
C LYS A 11 -6.51 51.84 22.12
N TRP A 12 -7.82 51.56 22.22
CA TRP A 12 -8.33 50.19 22.11
C TRP A 12 -8.64 49.74 20.67
N LEU A 13 -8.86 50.68 19.75
CA LEU A 13 -9.18 50.36 18.34
C LEU A 13 -7.93 49.96 17.52
N LEU A 14 -6.75 50.43 17.91
CA LEU A 14 -5.48 50.10 17.24
C LEU A 14 -4.96 48.69 17.56
N CYS A 15 -5.30 48.12 18.71
CA CYS A 15 -4.92 46.74 19.06
C CYS A 15 -5.75 45.67 18.31
N LEU A 16 -7.01 45.96 17.96
CA LEU A 16 -7.86 45.03 17.21
C LEU A 16 -7.50 44.94 15.73
N ILE A 17 -7.05 46.05 15.13
CA ILE A 17 -6.61 46.05 13.72
C ILE A 17 -5.26 45.33 13.56
N LEU A 18 -4.37 45.41 14.56
CA LEU A 18 -3.08 44.69 14.50
C LEU A 18 -3.21 43.16 14.64
N TRP A 19 -4.27 42.68 15.30
CA TRP A 19 -4.57 41.24 15.41
C TRP A 19 -5.18 40.66 14.13
N MET A 20 -5.93 41.45 13.36
CA MET A 20 -6.50 40.98 12.09
C MET A 20 -5.51 40.97 10.92
N VAL A 21 -4.40 41.73 10.98
CA VAL A 21 -3.37 41.70 9.92
C VAL A 21 -2.27 40.66 10.18
N HIS A 22 -2.03 40.25 11.44
CA HIS A 22 -1.12 39.12 11.75
C HIS A 22 -1.75 37.74 11.54
N ALA A 23 -3.08 37.63 11.53
CA ALA A 23 -3.75 36.37 11.23
C ALA A 23 -3.76 36.02 9.74
N TRP A 24 -3.39 36.95 8.84
CA TRP A 24 -3.42 36.73 7.40
C TRP A 24 -2.09 36.25 6.81
N HIS A 25 -1.03 36.17 7.62
CA HIS A 25 0.28 35.66 7.18
C HIS A 25 0.61 34.25 7.71
N TYR A 26 -0.37 33.57 8.32
CA TYR A 26 -0.29 32.17 8.75
C TYR A 26 -1.31 31.26 8.04
N GLY A 27 -1.67 31.60 6.80
CA GLY A 27 -2.13 30.63 5.80
C GLY A 27 -1.14 30.72 4.64
N SER A 28 -0.44 29.68 4.23
CA SER A 28 -0.88 28.30 4.09
C SER A 28 0.18 27.37 4.68
N CYS A 29 -0.17 26.66 5.76
CA CYS A 29 0.48 25.39 6.01
C CYS A 29 -0.02 24.47 4.89
N ASP A 30 0.83 24.13 3.93
CA ASP A 30 0.60 23.01 3.02
C ASP A 30 0.43 21.77 3.89
N LEU A 31 -0.81 21.52 4.30
CA LEU A 31 -1.32 20.21 4.64
C LEU A 31 -1.35 19.41 3.33
N ALA A 32 -0.16 19.09 2.82
CA ALA A 32 0.03 17.77 2.26
C ALA A 32 -0.18 16.82 3.45
N GLU A 33 -1.46 16.52 3.72
CA GLU A 33 -1.84 15.42 4.58
C GLU A 33 -1.04 14.21 4.06
N PHE A 34 -0.08 13.78 4.86
CA PHE A 34 0.38 12.41 4.79
C PHE A 34 -0.83 11.59 5.25
N THR A 35 -1.75 11.36 4.32
CA THR A 35 -2.82 10.41 4.52
C THR A 35 -2.11 9.08 4.69
N ASP A 36 -1.93 8.71 5.94
CA ASP A 36 -1.74 7.32 6.28
C ASP A 36 -2.98 6.63 5.72
N GLY A 37 -2.82 6.03 4.54
CA GLY A 37 -3.90 5.51 3.74
C GLY A 37 -4.78 4.62 4.61
N LEU A 38 -6.10 4.87 4.59
CA LEU A 38 -7.08 4.15 5.42
C LEU A 38 -6.92 2.63 5.30
N ASP A 39 -6.52 2.17 4.11
CA ASP A 39 -6.22 0.78 3.79
C ASP A 39 -5.08 0.66 2.76
N PHE A 40 -4.63 -0.57 2.50
CA PHE A 40 -3.53 -0.86 1.57
C PHE A 40 -3.76 -0.36 0.13
N TYR A 41 -5.00 -0.38 -0.37
CA TYR A 41 -5.30 -0.01 -1.75
C TYR A 41 -5.36 1.51 -1.96
N SER A 42 -5.45 2.30 -0.91
CA SER A 42 -5.43 3.76 -1.00
C SER A 42 -4.05 4.37 -1.35
N TYR A 43 -2.98 3.57 -1.34
CA TYR A 43 -1.63 4.04 -1.65
C TYR A 43 -1.35 4.09 -3.16
N ASN A 44 -0.47 5.02 -3.55
CA ASN A 44 0.17 5.03 -4.86
C ASN A 44 1.59 4.45 -4.75
N VAL A 45 2.02 3.79 -5.81
CA VAL A 45 3.34 3.16 -5.95
C VAL A 45 3.88 3.43 -7.35
N ILE A 46 5.17 3.16 -7.56
CA ILE A 46 5.79 3.24 -8.88
C ILE A 46 5.83 1.82 -9.47
N ASP A 47 5.33 1.63 -10.69
CA ASP A 47 5.46 0.36 -11.39
C ASP A 47 6.91 0.10 -11.83
N ILE A 48 7.24 -1.12 -12.25
CA ILE A 48 8.61 -1.47 -12.69
C ILE A 48 9.09 -0.67 -13.92
N SER A 49 8.18 0.01 -14.63
CA SER A 49 8.50 0.87 -15.77
C SER A 49 8.71 2.33 -15.38
N GLY A 50 8.57 2.68 -14.09
CA GLY A 50 8.77 4.04 -13.58
C GLY A 50 7.52 4.92 -13.58
N ASN A 51 6.33 4.36 -13.81
CA ASN A 51 5.08 5.15 -13.81
C ASN A 51 4.39 5.12 -12.45
N ASP A 52 3.76 6.25 -12.08
CA ASP A 52 2.84 6.28 -10.95
C ASP A 52 1.64 5.35 -11.19
N MET A 53 1.32 4.54 -10.20
CA MET A 53 0.22 3.58 -10.21
C MET A 53 -0.52 3.60 -8.89
N SER A 54 -1.84 3.76 -8.96
CA SER A 54 -2.70 3.61 -7.79
C SER A 54 -3.00 2.14 -7.51
N LEU A 55 -2.82 1.71 -6.25
CA LEU A 55 -3.19 0.37 -5.82
C LEU A 55 -4.70 0.16 -5.75
N GLU A 56 -5.49 1.23 -5.88
CA GLU A 56 -6.95 1.18 -5.94
C GLU A 56 -7.44 0.27 -7.07
N LYS A 57 -6.64 0.13 -8.13
CA LYS A 57 -6.87 -0.83 -9.23
C LYS A 57 -7.04 -2.28 -8.76
N TYR A 58 -6.48 -2.64 -7.61
CA TYR A 58 -6.55 -3.98 -7.02
C TYR A 58 -7.63 -4.13 -5.95
N ARG A 59 -8.37 -3.05 -5.62
CA ARG A 59 -9.50 -3.14 -4.70
C ARG A 59 -10.55 -4.14 -5.21
N GLY A 60 -11.14 -4.88 -4.28
CA GLY A 60 -12.05 -5.99 -4.60
C GLY A 60 -11.35 -7.32 -4.86
N LYS A 61 -10.01 -7.34 -4.97
CA LYS A 61 -9.20 -8.55 -5.10
C LYS A 61 -8.46 -8.84 -3.80
N VAL A 62 -8.20 -10.10 -3.52
CA VAL A 62 -7.23 -10.50 -2.49
C VAL A 62 -5.83 -10.34 -3.06
N SER A 63 -4.94 -9.64 -2.34
CA SER A 63 -3.58 -9.38 -2.79
C SER A 63 -2.55 -10.13 -1.93
N LEU A 64 -1.63 -10.85 -2.56
CA LEU A 64 -0.43 -11.36 -1.90
C LEU A 64 0.75 -10.43 -2.22
N VAL A 65 1.14 -9.61 -1.24
CA VAL A 65 2.21 -8.62 -1.38
C VAL A 65 3.54 -9.21 -0.94
N VAL A 66 4.58 -9.13 -1.78
CA VAL A 66 5.84 -9.85 -1.55
C VAL A 66 7.04 -8.97 -1.86
N ASN A 67 8.05 -8.94 -0.98
CA ASN A 67 9.35 -8.38 -1.35
C ASN A 67 10.20 -9.45 -2.03
N VAL A 68 10.75 -9.15 -3.19
CA VAL A 68 11.50 -10.11 -4.01
C VAL A 68 12.96 -9.70 -4.18
N ALA A 69 13.79 -10.69 -4.50
CA ALA A 69 15.20 -10.53 -4.82
C ALA A 69 15.61 -11.50 -5.94
N SER A 70 16.45 -11.09 -6.89
CA SER A 70 16.91 -11.95 -7.99
C SER A 70 18.06 -12.88 -7.60
N GLN A 71 18.88 -12.50 -6.60
CA GLN A 71 20.11 -13.21 -6.23
C GLN A 71 20.04 -13.84 -4.84
N CYS A 72 18.87 -14.37 -4.48
CA CYS A 72 18.64 -15.02 -3.18
C CYS A 72 18.51 -16.53 -3.34
N GLY A 73 18.95 -17.30 -2.34
CA GLY A 73 18.78 -18.77 -2.34
C GLY A 73 17.32 -19.23 -2.39
N TYR A 74 16.38 -18.36 -2.03
CA TYR A 74 14.94 -18.59 -2.10
C TYR A 74 14.33 -18.25 -3.47
N THR A 75 15.04 -17.55 -4.35
CA THR A 75 14.46 -16.97 -5.58
C THR A 75 13.74 -18.00 -6.45
N GLN A 76 14.39 -19.13 -6.76
CA GLN A 76 13.81 -20.14 -7.65
C GLN A 76 12.48 -20.70 -7.12
N GLY A 77 12.48 -21.22 -5.89
CA GLY A 77 11.30 -21.86 -5.30
C GLY A 77 10.16 -20.87 -5.03
N HIS A 78 10.50 -19.64 -4.63
CA HIS A 78 9.50 -18.63 -4.33
C HIS A 78 8.84 -18.08 -5.59
N TYR A 79 9.60 -17.72 -6.64
CA TYR A 79 8.99 -17.30 -7.91
C TYR A 79 8.09 -18.40 -8.47
N GLN A 80 8.53 -19.67 -8.46
CA GLN A 80 7.71 -20.79 -8.93
C GLN A 80 6.38 -20.90 -8.15
N GLY A 81 6.42 -20.83 -6.81
CA GLY A 81 5.21 -20.88 -5.99
C GLY A 81 4.28 -19.68 -6.23
N LEU A 82 4.83 -18.48 -6.40
CA LEU A 82 4.04 -17.27 -6.69
C LEU A 82 3.35 -17.35 -8.05
N ILE A 83 4.06 -17.84 -9.07
CA ILE A 83 3.51 -18.05 -10.41
C ILE A 83 2.34 -19.03 -10.34
N LEU A 84 2.50 -20.17 -9.64
CA LEU A 84 1.42 -21.15 -9.49
C LEU A 84 0.19 -20.58 -8.77
N LEU A 85 0.37 -19.78 -7.72
CA LEU A 85 -0.75 -19.10 -7.06
C LEU A 85 -1.46 -18.13 -8.02
N GLN A 86 -0.70 -17.35 -8.77
CA GLN A 86 -1.23 -16.40 -9.75
C GLN A 86 -1.97 -17.10 -10.89
N GLU A 87 -1.45 -18.22 -11.41
CA GLU A 87 -2.12 -19.03 -12.43
C GLU A 87 -3.44 -19.59 -11.91
N TYR A 88 -3.42 -20.14 -10.69
CA TYR A 88 -4.58 -20.82 -10.13
C TYR A 88 -5.71 -19.84 -9.78
N PHE A 89 -5.41 -18.76 -9.07
CA PHE A 89 -6.42 -17.85 -8.56
C PHE A 89 -6.62 -16.61 -9.42
N GLY A 90 -5.61 -16.16 -10.17
CA GLY A 90 -5.66 -14.92 -10.94
C GLY A 90 -6.70 -14.94 -12.06
N SER A 91 -6.97 -16.11 -12.64
CA SER A 91 -8.00 -16.29 -13.69
C SER A 91 -9.43 -15.95 -13.24
N THR A 92 -9.68 -15.90 -11.92
CA THR A 92 -10.97 -15.52 -11.35
C THR A 92 -11.18 -14.00 -11.26
N GLU A 93 -10.14 -13.20 -11.53
CA GLU A 93 -10.09 -11.76 -11.25
C GLU A 93 -10.30 -11.39 -9.78
N LYS A 94 -10.23 -12.36 -8.85
CA LYS A 94 -10.36 -12.15 -7.40
C LYS A 94 -9.03 -12.18 -6.65
N PHE A 95 -7.91 -12.39 -7.34
CA PHE A 95 -6.59 -12.50 -6.72
C PHE A 95 -5.46 -11.92 -7.58
N ASN A 96 -4.43 -11.37 -6.92
CA ASN A 96 -3.16 -11.04 -7.56
C ASN A 96 -1.96 -11.16 -6.60
N VAL A 97 -0.81 -11.53 -7.14
CA VAL A 97 0.49 -11.31 -6.51
C VAL A 97 0.97 -9.90 -6.85
N LEU A 98 1.52 -9.18 -5.86
CA LEU A 98 2.13 -7.85 -6.02
C LEU A 98 3.58 -7.92 -5.57
N ALA A 99 4.52 -7.89 -6.52
CA ALA A 99 5.94 -8.12 -6.23
C ALA A 99 6.76 -6.83 -6.22
N PHE A 100 7.41 -6.55 -5.08
CA PHE A 100 8.22 -5.36 -4.84
C PHE A 100 9.70 -5.77 -4.68
N PRO A 101 10.56 -5.50 -5.68
CA PRO A 101 11.99 -5.75 -5.55
C PRO A 101 12.60 -4.95 -4.39
N CYS A 102 13.55 -5.53 -3.66
CA CYS A 102 14.19 -4.87 -2.52
C CYS A 102 15.64 -5.32 -2.33
N ASP A 103 16.58 -4.37 -2.26
CA ASP A 103 18.02 -4.66 -2.11
C ASP A 103 18.54 -4.62 -0.66
N GLN A 104 17.65 -4.38 0.32
CA GLN A 104 18.06 -4.18 1.72
C GLN A 104 18.49 -5.46 2.47
N PHE A 105 18.50 -6.61 1.81
CA PHE A 105 18.83 -7.91 2.40
C PHE A 105 19.94 -8.59 1.61
N GLY A 106 21.17 -8.45 2.12
CA GLY A 106 22.36 -9.07 1.54
C GLY A 106 22.74 -8.54 0.16
N HIS A 107 22.23 -7.38 -0.25
CA HIS A 107 22.43 -6.81 -1.58
C HIS A 107 22.08 -7.80 -2.72
N GLN A 108 20.96 -8.51 -2.56
CA GLN A 108 20.51 -9.57 -3.46
C GLN A 108 19.57 -9.09 -4.58
N GLU A 109 19.34 -7.79 -4.71
CA GLU A 109 18.61 -7.15 -5.79
C GLU A 109 19.33 -5.87 -6.30
N PRO A 110 20.64 -5.97 -6.66
CA PRO A 110 21.47 -4.79 -6.96
C PRO A 110 21.12 -4.15 -8.32
N GLY A 111 20.43 -4.88 -9.19
CA GLY A 111 20.09 -4.43 -10.54
C GLY A 111 19.15 -3.24 -10.59
N THR A 112 19.09 -2.62 -11.77
CA THR A 112 18.10 -1.60 -12.13
C THR A 112 16.72 -2.24 -12.34
N ASP A 113 15.65 -1.43 -12.29
CA ASP A 113 14.28 -1.92 -12.49
C ASP A 113 14.12 -2.65 -13.84
N SER A 114 14.81 -2.19 -14.90
CA SER A 114 14.83 -2.86 -16.21
C SER A 114 15.49 -4.25 -16.17
N GLU A 115 16.62 -4.38 -15.46
CA GLU A 115 17.31 -5.67 -15.30
C GLU A 115 16.49 -6.65 -14.45
N ILE A 116 15.86 -6.14 -13.40
CA ILE A 116 14.94 -6.90 -12.52
C ILE A 116 13.73 -7.37 -13.32
N MET A 117 13.09 -6.49 -14.09
CA MET A 117 11.96 -6.83 -14.97
C MET A 117 12.37 -7.95 -15.94
N ASN A 118 13.55 -7.81 -16.57
CA ASN A 118 14.04 -8.82 -17.49
C ASN A 118 14.28 -10.18 -16.79
N PHE A 119 14.86 -10.17 -15.59
CA PHE A 119 15.04 -11.37 -14.79
C PHE A 119 13.70 -12.02 -14.45
N ALA A 120 12.79 -11.28 -13.84
CA ALA A 120 11.52 -11.81 -13.36
C ALA A 120 10.64 -12.31 -14.52
N ASN A 121 10.52 -11.54 -15.61
CA ASN A 121 9.62 -11.91 -16.71
C ASN A 121 10.24 -12.97 -17.62
N HIS A 122 11.50 -12.79 -18.06
CA HIS A 122 12.07 -13.67 -19.09
C HIS A 122 12.82 -14.87 -18.51
N LYS A 123 13.42 -14.76 -17.33
CA LYS A 123 14.12 -15.90 -16.71
C LYS A 123 13.21 -16.70 -15.78
N MET A 124 12.38 -16.03 -14.99
CA MET A 124 11.50 -16.70 -14.03
C MET A 124 10.11 -17.00 -14.58
N GLY A 125 9.65 -16.28 -15.62
CA GLY A 125 8.30 -16.42 -16.14
C GLY A 125 7.23 -15.80 -15.25
N ALA A 126 7.57 -14.75 -14.50
CA ALA A 126 6.61 -14.04 -13.65
C ALA A 126 5.41 -13.56 -14.47
N ASN A 127 4.21 -13.86 -13.98
CA ASN A 127 2.92 -13.57 -14.61
C ASN A 127 2.05 -12.62 -13.76
N PHE A 128 2.71 -11.82 -12.92
CA PHE A 128 2.10 -10.89 -11.98
C PHE A 128 2.80 -9.53 -12.02
N PRO A 129 2.13 -8.45 -11.56
CA PRO A 129 2.71 -7.12 -11.48
C PRO A 129 4.03 -7.05 -10.68
N LEU A 130 4.99 -6.36 -11.25
CA LEU A 130 6.23 -5.92 -10.60
C LEU A 130 6.20 -4.41 -10.42
N PHE A 131 6.70 -3.95 -9.28
CA PHE A 131 6.85 -2.55 -8.95
C PHE A 131 8.32 -2.13 -8.99
N ALA A 132 8.59 -0.83 -9.00
CA ALA A 132 9.95 -0.32 -8.85
C ALA A 132 10.56 -0.81 -7.53
N LYS A 133 11.89 -0.86 -7.48
CA LYS A 133 12.61 -1.24 -6.26
C LYS A 133 12.29 -0.29 -5.11
N VAL A 134 11.98 -0.85 -3.93
CA VAL A 134 11.60 -0.08 -2.73
C VAL A 134 12.34 -0.53 -1.48
N ASN A 135 12.42 0.38 -0.51
CA ASN A 135 12.81 0.06 0.86
C ASN A 135 11.60 -0.44 1.64
N VAL A 136 11.78 -1.56 2.34
CA VAL A 136 10.73 -2.26 3.09
C VAL A 136 10.99 -2.25 4.61
N LYS A 137 12.16 -1.77 5.04
CA LYS A 137 12.52 -1.59 6.45
C LYS A 137 13.39 -0.35 6.66
N LYS A 138 13.37 0.17 7.89
CA LYS A 138 14.21 1.26 8.39
C LYS A 138 14.00 2.57 7.61
N GLU A 139 14.99 3.46 7.65
CA GLU A 139 14.97 4.78 7.02
C GLU A 139 14.45 4.70 5.58
N ASP A 140 13.57 5.64 5.23
CA ASP A 140 12.94 5.72 3.91
C ASP A 140 12.12 4.48 3.51
N VAL A 141 11.53 3.77 4.49
CA VAL A 141 10.56 2.71 4.21
C VAL A 141 9.37 3.28 3.41
N SER A 142 9.00 2.60 2.34
CA SER A 142 7.86 2.98 1.52
C SER A 142 6.57 3.03 2.36
N PRO A 143 5.68 4.02 2.19
CA PRO A 143 4.44 4.14 2.97
C PRO A 143 3.58 2.88 2.95
N VAL A 144 3.48 2.22 1.79
CA VAL A 144 2.71 0.97 1.65
C VAL A 144 3.31 -0.16 2.50
N TRP A 145 4.64 -0.24 2.58
CA TRP A 145 5.32 -1.23 3.41
C TRP A 145 5.19 -0.91 4.90
N ASN A 146 5.21 0.37 5.27
CA ASN A 146 4.93 0.80 6.64
C ASN A 146 3.49 0.44 7.07
N TYR A 147 2.50 0.55 6.18
CA TYR A 147 1.13 0.06 6.44
C TYR A 147 1.12 -1.45 6.69
N LEU A 148 1.77 -2.24 5.82
CA LEU A 148 1.81 -3.69 5.96
C LEU A 148 2.45 -4.14 7.28
N THR A 149 3.57 -3.54 7.68
CA THR A 149 4.28 -3.93 8.91
C THR A 149 3.53 -3.54 10.18
N ARG A 150 2.91 -2.35 10.21
CA ARG A 150 2.11 -1.91 11.36
C ARG A 150 0.86 -2.76 11.55
N ASN A 151 0.16 -3.08 10.47
CA ASN A 151 -1.10 -3.82 10.54
C ASN A 151 -0.92 -5.33 10.70
N SER A 152 0.22 -5.90 10.34
CA SER A 152 0.54 -7.31 10.62
C SER A 152 1.31 -7.52 11.93
N GLY A 153 1.97 -6.49 12.44
CA GLY A 153 2.95 -6.58 13.52
C GLY A 153 4.26 -7.28 13.13
N GLN A 154 4.48 -7.54 11.84
CA GLN A 154 5.62 -8.27 11.32
C GLN A 154 6.43 -7.42 10.36
N THR A 155 7.72 -7.23 10.64
CA THR A 155 8.66 -6.47 9.80
C THR A 155 9.55 -7.43 9.00
N PRO A 156 9.79 -7.18 7.69
CA PRO A 156 10.66 -8.04 6.90
C PRO A 156 12.09 -8.10 7.45
N THR A 157 12.51 -9.32 7.79
CA THR A 157 13.89 -9.62 8.22
C THR A 157 14.76 -10.16 7.09
N TRP A 158 14.15 -10.56 5.97
CA TRP A 158 14.84 -11.12 4.79
C TRP A 158 14.05 -10.85 3.49
N ASN A 159 14.55 -11.35 2.36
CA ASN A 159 13.81 -11.44 1.10
C ASN A 159 12.64 -12.42 1.21
N PHE A 160 11.61 -12.25 0.38
CA PHE A 160 10.43 -13.11 0.32
C PHE A 160 9.62 -13.17 1.62
N TRP A 161 9.39 -12.03 2.26
CA TRP A 161 8.23 -11.88 3.14
C TRP A 161 6.97 -11.73 2.31
N LYS A 162 5.85 -12.29 2.78
CA LYS A 162 4.54 -12.22 2.11
C LYS A 162 3.51 -11.69 3.08
N TYR A 163 2.62 -10.83 2.59
CA TYR A 163 1.47 -10.30 3.32
C TYR A 163 0.22 -10.60 2.52
N LEU A 164 -0.76 -11.25 3.15
CA LEU A 164 -2.08 -11.44 2.54
C LEU A 164 -2.96 -10.27 2.93
N VAL A 165 -3.47 -9.57 1.92
CA VAL A 165 -4.36 -8.42 2.05
C VAL A 165 -5.73 -8.80 1.49
N ASP A 166 -6.79 -8.51 2.23
CA ASP A 166 -8.16 -8.79 1.79
C ASP A 166 -8.61 -7.86 0.64
N HIS A 167 -9.86 -8.04 0.22
CA HIS A 167 -10.48 -7.27 -0.87
C HIS A 167 -10.79 -5.81 -0.52
N ASN A 168 -10.69 -5.42 0.75
CA ASN A 168 -10.89 -4.05 1.24
C ASN A 168 -9.58 -3.36 1.62
N GLY A 169 -8.44 -4.05 1.52
CA GLY A 169 -7.12 -3.50 1.80
C GLY A 169 -6.62 -3.76 3.23
N HIS A 170 -7.28 -4.62 4.01
CA HIS A 170 -6.83 -4.98 5.36
C HIS A 170 -5.86 -6.17 5.33
N VAL A 171 -4.83 -6.12 6.18
CA VAL A 171 -3.86 -7.21 6.31
C VAL A 171 -4.49 -8.37 7.09
N LEU A 172 -4.55 -9.56 6.48
CA LEU A 172 -5.07 -10.78 7.10
C LEU A 172 -3.97 -11.61 7.79
N SER A 173 -2.79 -11.68 7.19
CA SER A 173 -1.68 -12.53 7.66
C SER A 173 -0.35 -12.13 7.02
N ALA A 174 0.76 -12.53 7.64
CA ALA A 174 2.10 -12.36 7.08
C ALA A 174 2.98 -13.59 7.35
N TRP A 175 3.89 -13.90 6.42
CA TRP A 175 4.82 -15.03 6.52
C TRP A 175 6.23 -14.64 6.07
N GLY A 176 7.23 -15.18 6.77
CA GLY A 176 8.64 -15.01 6.41
C GLY A 176 9.08 -15.89 5.23
N PRO A 177 10.40 -15.89 4.92
CA PRO A 177 10.96 -16.66 3.80
C PRO A 177 10.77 -18.17 3.93
N SER A 178 10.75 -18.72 5.15
CA SER A 178 10.67 -20.18 5.36
C SER A 178 9.34 -20.81 4.94
N THR A 179 8.29 -20.01 4.76
CA THR A 179 7.01 -20.46 4.22
C THR A 179 7.03 -20.29 2.71
N ASN A 180 7.03 -21.42 1.99
CA ASN A 180 6.97 -21.38 0.54
C ASN A 180 5.57 -20.91 0.08
N PRO A 181 5.46 -20.19 -1.05
CA PRO A 181 4.18 -19.64 -1.48
C PRO A 181 3.10 -20.69 -1.78
N ASP A 182 3.46 -21.89 -2.24
CA ASP A 182 2.52 -22.99 -2.47
C ASP A 182 1.75 -23.39 -1.20
N GLN A 183 2.37 -23.24 -0.03
CA GLN A 183 1.74 -23.51 1.26
C GLN A 183 0.65 -22.48 1.62
N LEU A 184 0.61 -21.33 0.94
CA LEU A 184 -0.36 -20.26 1.18
C LEU A 184 -1.67 -20.49 0.46
N TYR A 185 -1.75 -21.49 -0.41
CA TYR A 185 -2.92 -21.81 -1.20
C TYR A 185 -4.23 -21.89 -0.36
N PRO A 186 -4.27 -22.58 0.81
CA PRO A 186 -5.49 -22.62 1.63
C PRO A 186 -5.90 -21.25 2.18
N ALA A 187 -4.92 -20.43 2.59
CA ALA A 187 -5.18 -19.09 3.13
C ALA A 187 -5.75 -18.16 2.05
N VAL A 188 -5.18 -18.20 0.84
CA VAL A 188 -5.68 -17.44 -0.31
C VAL A 188 -7.10 -17.87 -0.66
N ARG A 189 -7.37 -19.18 -0.73
CA ARG A 189 -8.72 -19.70 -1.04
C ARG A 189 -9.77 -19.22 -0.02
N VAL A 190 -9.43 -19.24 1.27
CA VAL A 190 -10.33 -18.78 2.34
C VAL A 190 -10.59 -17.28 2.22
N ALA A 191 -9.55 -16.47 1.99
CA ALA A 191 -9.70 -15.03 1.83
C ALA A 191 -10.62 -14.67 0.65
N ILE A 192 -10.46 -15.36 -0.50
CA ILE A 192 -11.34 -15.16 -1.66
C ILE A 192 -12.78 -15.55 -1.33
N SER A 193 -13.00 -16.72 -0.71
CA SER A 193 -14.34 -17.17 -0.35
C SER A 193 -15.05 -16.22 0.63
N ASN A 194 -14.32 -15.62 1.56
CA ASN A 194 -14.88 -14.62 2.47
C ASN A 194 -15.27 -13.35 1.72
N ALA A 195 -14.42 -12.86 0.81
CA ALA A 195 -14.73 -11.72 -0.03
C ALA A 195 -16.01 -11.93 -0.86
N GLU A 196 -16.18 -13.10 -1.46
CA GLU A 196 -17.37 -13.45 -2.24
C GLU A 196 -18.65 -13.51 -1.40
N LYS A 197 -18.56 -14.05 -0.17
CA LYS A 197 -19.68 -14.09 0.78
C LYS A 197 -20.12 -12.69 1.18
N GLU A 198 -19.17 -11.82 1.52
CA GLU A 198 -19.45 -10.43 1.88
C GLU A 198 -20.04 -9.65 0.70
N GLU A 199 -19.58 -9.90 -0.51
CA GLU A 199 -20.15 -9.32 -1.73
C GLU A 199 -21.60 -9.81 -1.97
N SER A 200 -21.87 -11.10 -1.74
CA SER A 200 -23.22 -11.66 -1.84
C SER A 200 -24.17 -11.09 -0.79
N SER A 201 -23.75 -11.02 0.47
CA SER A 201 -24.57 -10.48 1.56
C SER A 201 -24.94 -9.02 1.32
N ARG A 202 -23.98 -8.19 0.86
CA ARG A 202 -24.25 -6.80 0.50
C ARG A 202 -25.28 -6.67 -0.63
N ARG A 203 -25.18 -7.51 -1.68
CA ARG A 203 -26.17 -7.53 -2.77
C ARG A 203 -27.58 -7.90 -2.29
N ASP A 204 -27.67 -8.89 -1.40
CA ASP A 204 -28.96 -9.35 -0.86
C ASP A 204 -29.61 -8.30 0.05
N GLU A 205 -28.82 -7.55 0.82
CA GLU A 205 -29.30 -6.42 1.63
C GLU A 205 -29.81 -5.28 0.75
N SER A 206 -29.04 -4.84 -0.25
CA SER A 206 -29.47 -3.76 -1.17
C SER A 206 -30.73 -4.11 -1.95
N ARG A 207 -31.01 -5.40 -2.20
CA ARG A 207 -32.25 -5.85 -2.86
C ARG A 207 -33.48 -5.79 -1.96
N LYS A 208 -33.32 -5.88 -0.64
CA LYS A 208 -34.44 -5.79 0.33
C LYS A 208 -34.90 -4.36 0.58
N GLU A 209 -34.09 -3.38 0.23
CA GLU A 209 -34.38 -1.94 0.40
C GLU A 209 -35.11 -1.32 -0.81
N LEU A 210 -35.33 -2.11 -1.88
CA LEU A 210 -36.07 -1.74 -3.10
C LEU A 210 -37.50 -2.30 -3.06
#